data_AF-A0A1G9BNE3-F1
#
_entry.id   AF-A0A1G9BNE3-F1
#
_cell.length_a   1.000
_cell.length_b   1.000
_cell.length_c   1.000
_cell.angle_alpha   90.00
_cell.angle_beta   90.00
_cell.angle_gamma   90.00
#
_symmetry.space_group_name_H-M   'P 1'
#
loop_
_entity.id
_entity.type
_entity.pdbx_description
1 polymer ?
#
loop_
_entity_poly.entity_id
_entity_poly.type
_entity_poly.pdbx_seq_one_letter_code
_entity_poly.pdbx_strand_id
1 'polypeptide(L)'
;MIRKVWTKLNNAKGFTLVELLAVIVILGIIAAIAVPAIGGIIDSTEDKANDAEIKMIEEAARIAYAAGEFETEITVDELVEKDYLEEKEGTDLPTGKVTYNSNPGEDEYSFEFSEGS
;
A
#
# COMPACT_ATOMS: atom_id res chain seq x y z
N MET A 1 3.70 63.64 23.64
CA MET A 1 4.83 62.71 23.38
C MET A 1 4.39 61.65 22.35
N ILE A 2 4.58 61.84 21.04
CA ILE A 2 4.17 60.84 20.00
C ILE A 2 5.22 60.69 18.85
N ARG A 3 6.34 61.44 18.86
CA ARG A 3 7.26 61.52 17.69
C ARG A 3 8.21 60.34 17.45
N LYS A 4 8.10 59.21 18.17
CA LYS A 4 9.17 58.16 18.20
C LYS A 4 8.85 56.83 17.50
N VAL A 5 7.64 56.65 16.94
CA VAL A 5 7.23 55.34 16.38
C VAL A 5 7.57 55.18 14.88
N TRP A 6 7.78 56.27 14.15
CA TRP A 6 8.00 56.24 12.70
C TRP A 6 9.42 55.84 12.25
N THR A 7 10.38 55.72 13.17
CA THR A 7 11.78 55.43 12.83
C THR A 7 12.10 53.95 12.62
N LYS A 8 11.15 53.02 12.86
CA LYS A 8 11.36 51.57 12.69
C LYS A 8 10.79 50.95 11.41
N LEU A 9 10.00 51.67 10.62
CA LEU A 9 9.35 51.12 9.41
C LEU A 9 10.22 51.21 8.14
N ASN A 10 11.30 52.00 8.14
CA ASN A 10 12.19 52.18 6.97
C ASN A 10 13.40 51.23 6.93
N ASN A 11 13.45 50.23 7.82
CA ASN A 11 14.49 49.19 7.83
C ASN A 11 14.01 47.82 7.34
N ALA A 12 12.90 47.78 6.60
CA ALA A 12 12.50 46.59 5.87
C ALA A 12 13.42 46.44 4.65
N LYS A 13 14.56 45.76 4.81
CA LYS A 13 15.36 45.28 3.68
C LYS A 13 14.49 44.29 2.91
N GLY A 14 13.98 44.71 1.75
CA GLY A 14 13.21 43.85 0.84
C GLY A 14 14.10 42.77 0.25
N PHE A 15 13.53 41.57 0.10
CA PHE A 15 14.14 40.44 -0.59
C PHE A 15 14.38 40.81 -2.06
N THR A 16 15.54 40.45 -2.61
CA THR A 16 15.83 40.72 -4.02
C THR A 16 15.17 39.66 -4.91
N LEU A 17 14.83 40.03 -6.15
CA LEU A 17 14.32 39.07 -7.14
C LEU A 17 15.33 37.94 -7.44
N VAL A 18 16.62 38.26 -7.33
CA VAL A 18 17.72 37.30 -7.55
C VAL A 18 17.75 36.23 -6.46
N GLU A 19 17.53 36.60 -5.20
CA GLU A 19 17.43 35.62 -4.12
C GLU A 19 16.22 34.71 -4.29
N LEU A 20 15.08 35.26 -4.72
CA LEU A 20 13.88 34.45 -4.97
C LEU A 20 14.08 33.50 -6.17
N LEU A 21 14.78 33.96 -7.22
CA LEU A 21 15.15 33.16 -8.38
C LEU A 21 16.05 31.97 -8.00
N ALA A 22 17.07 32.20 -7.16
CA ALA A 22 17.96 31.13 -6.72
C ALA A 22 17.22 30.02 -5.96
N VAL A 23 16.24 30.40 -5.11
CA VAL A 23 15.43 29.43 -4.35
C VAL A 23 14.57 28.56 -5.26
N ILE A 24 13.87 29.14 -6.24
CA ILE A 24 13.02 28.35 -7.14
C ILE A 24 13.82 27.41 -8.03
N VAL A 25 15.06 27.78 -8.39
CA VAL A 25 15.97 26.89 -9.13
C VAL A 25 16.34 25.66 -8.29
N ILE A 26 16.71 25.87 -7.01
CA ILE A 26 17.04 24.76 -6.10
C ILE A 26 15.81 23.87 -5.87
N LEU A 27 14.63 24.47 -5.61
CA LEU A 27 13.38 23.73 -5.46
C LEU A 27 13.01 22.95 -6.72
N GLY A 28 13.25 23.51 -7.92
CA GLY A 28 13.04 22.84 -9.20
C GLY A 28 13.92 21.60 -9.38
N ILE A 29 15.20 21.68 -9.01
CA ILE A 29 16.12 20.54 -9.07
C ILE A 29 15.68 19.43 -8.10
N ILE A 30 15.31 19.79 -6.87
CA ILE A 30 14.82 18.82 -5.87
C ILE A 30 13.52 18.17 -6.36
N ALA A 31 12.56 18.96 -6.84
CA ALA A 31 11.27 18.46 -7.32
C ALA A 31 11.43 17.50 -8.51
N ALA A 32 12.35 17.78 -9.44
CA ALA A 32 12.60 16.92 -10.59
C ALA A 32 13.05 15.49 -10.21
N ILE A 33 13.78 15.33 -9.10
CA ILE A 33 14.22 14.01 -8.60
C ILE A 33 13.16 13.40 -7.66
N ALA A 34 12.55 14.22 -6.80
CA ALA A 34 11.64 13.77 -5.75
C ALA A 34 10.32 13.21 -6.31
N VAL A 35 9.73 13.86 -7.33
CA VAL A 35 8.44 13.45 -7.90
C VAL A 35 8.47 12.04 -8.50
N PRO A 36 9.40 11.68 -9.42
CA PRO A 36 9.44 10.32 -9.96
C PRO A 36 9.81 9.26 -8.91
N ALA A 37 10.62 9.63 -7.91
CA ALA A 37 11.00 8.70 -6.83
C ALA A 37 9.81 8.28 -5.95
N ILE A 38 8.85 9.18 -5.70
CA ILE A 38 7.66 8.88 -4.89
C ILE A 38 6.67 7.99 -5.65
N GLY A 39 6.49 8.21 -6.97
CA GLY A 39 5.57 7.42 -7.80
C GLY A 39 5.89 5.92 -7.77
N GLY A 40 7.14 5.54 -8.06
CA GLY A 40 7.51 4.11 -8.08
C GLY A 40 7.50 3.42 -6.71
N ILE A 41 7.56 4.18 -5.61
CA ILE A 41 7.44 3.60 -4.25
C ILE A 41 5.98 3.23 -3.96
N ILE A 42 5.03 4.06 -4.40
CA ILE A 42 3.59 3.83 -4.17
C ILE A 42 3.15 2.54 -4.87
N ASP A 43 3.48 2.38 -6.15
CA ASP A 43 3.13 1.17 -6.92
C ASP A 43 3.67 -0.09 -6.23
N SER A 44 4.94 -0.07 -5.83
CA SER A 44 5.56 -1.21 -5.13
C SER A 44 5.00 -1.47 -3.73
N THR A 45 4.28 -0.51 -3.14
CA THR A 45 3.65 -0.66 -1.82
C THR A 45 2.27 -1.28 -1.97
N GLU A 46 1.53 -0.90 -3.01
CA GLU A 46 0.24 -1.49 -3.37
C GLU A 46 0.39 -2.97 -3.76
N ASP A 47 1.36 -3.28 -4.62
CA ASP A 47 1.67 -4.67 -5.01
C ASP A 47 2.02 -5.53 -3.78
N LYS A 48 2.84 -5.00 -2.87
CA LYS A 48 3.22 -5.72 -1.64
C LYS A 48 2.06 -5.90 -0.67
N ALA A 49 1.12 -4.97 -0.64
CA ALA A 49 -0.08 -5.09 0.19
C ALA A 49 -0.97 -6.21 -0.36
N ASN A 50 -1.21 -6.23 -1.68
CA ASN A 50 -1.97 -7.29 -2.34
C ASN A 50 -1.30 -8.66 -2.17
N ASP A 51 0.02 -8.76 -2.39
CA ASP A 51 0.79 -9.98 -2.15
C ASP A 51 0.69 -10.48 -0.70
N ALA A 52 0.60 -9.57 0.27
CA ALA A 52 0.44 -9.92 1.67
C ALA A 52 -0.97 -10.43 1.98
N GLU A 53 -1.99 -9.81 1.39
CA GLU A 53 -3.39 -10.25 1.50
C GLU A 53 -3.60 -11.63 0.89
N ILE A 54 -3.09 -11.87 -0.32
CA ILE A 54 -3.14 -13.18 -0.98
C ILE A 54 -2.52 -14.27 -0.10
N LYS A 55 -1.35 -13.99 0.51
CA LYS A 55 -0.70 -14.93 1.44
C LYS A 55 -1.55 -15.22 2.66
N MET A 56 -2.22 -14.21 3.23
CA MET A 56 -3.13 -14.42 4.36
C MET A 56 -4.30 -15.32 3.97
N ILE A 57 -4.85 -15.15 2.77
CA ILE A 57 -5.93 -15.98 2.22
C ILE A 57 -5.45 -17.43 2.03
N GLU A 58 -4.27 -17.64 1.45
CA GLU A 58 -3.67 -18.97 1.28
C GLU A 58 -3.39 -19.67 2.61
N GLU A 59 -2.92 -18.92 3.62
CA GLU A 59 -2.72 -19.43 4.98
C GLU A 59 -4.05 -19.82 5.63
N ALA A 60 -5.09 -18.99 5.51
CA ALA A 60 -6.44 -19.30 5.99
C ALA A 60 -6.99 -20.56 5.33
N ALA A 61 -6.85 -20.69 4.00
CA ALA A 61 -7.23 -21.88 3.26
C ALA A 61 -6.46 -23.12 3.70
N ARG A 62 -5.17 -23.01 3.99
CA ARG A 62 -4.38 -24.13 4.53
C ARG A 62 -4.92 -24.63 5.87
N ILE A 63 -5.30 -23.71 6.75
CA ILE A 63 -5.88 -24.05 8.06
C ILE A 63 -7.26 -24.70 7.87
N ALA A 64 -8.11 -24.16 7.00
CA ALA A 64 -9.42 -24.72 6.69
C ALA A 64 -9.31 -26.12 6.05
N TYR A 65 -8.34 -26.35 5.16
CA TYR A 65 -8.06 -27.68 4.60
C TYR A 65 -7.64 -28.67 5.68
N ALA A 66 -6.75 -28.26 6.59
CA ALA A 66 -6.31 -29.09 7.71
C ALA A 66 -7.46 -29.43 8.69
N ALA A 67 -8.49 -28.58 8.76
CA ALA A 67 -9.71 -28.83 9.51
C ALA A 67 -10.73 -29.72 8.77
N GLY A 68 -10.50 -30.02 7.48
CA GLY A 68 -11.39 -30.84 6.65
C GLY A 68 -12.57 -30.06 6.06
N GLU A 69 -12.48 -28.73 5.98
CA GLU A 69 -13.57 -27.87 5.52
C GLU A 69 -13.77 -27.85 4.00
N PHE A 70 -12.77 -28.29 3.24
CA PHE A 70 -12.82 -28.47 1.79
C PHE A 70 -11.74 -29.46 1.34
N GLU A 71 -11.88 -30.02 0.14
CA GLU A 71 -10.91 -30.97 -0.44
C GLU A 71 -10.09 -30.38 -1.59
N THR A 72 -10.70 -29.53 -2.43
CA THR A 72 -10.06 -29.05 -3.67
C THR A 72 -10.04 -27.53 -3.79
N GLU A 73 -11.13 -26.85 -3.45
CA GLU A 73 -11.22 -25.40 -3.56
C GLU A 73 -12.08 -24.82 -2.44
N ILE A 74 -11.78 -23.57 -2.07
CA ILE A 74 -12.58 -22.77 -1.14
C ILE A 74 -12.55 -21.31 -1.59
N THR A 75 -13.68 -20.63 -1.51
CA THR A 75 -13.77 -19.20 -1.84
C THR A 75 -13.35 -18.33 -0.65
N VAL A 76 -12.95 -17.09 -0.93
CA VAL A 76 -12.62 -16.11 0.13
C VAL A 76 -13.83 -15.84 1.02
N ASP A 77 -15.02 -15.73 0.42
CA ASP A 77 -16.28 -15.53 1.16
C ASP A 77 -16.55 -16.68 2.14
N GLU A 78 -16.31 -17.92 1.74
CA GLU A 78 -16.44 -19.09 2.63
C GLU A 78 -15.40 -19.09 3.76
N LEU A 79 -14.19 -18.59 3.51
CA LEU A 79 -13.17 -18.45 4.57
C LEU A 79 -13.59 -17.42 5.61
N VAL A 80 -14.27 -16.35 5.18
CA VAL A 80 -14.81 -15.33 6.09
C VAL A 80 -16.03 -15.87 6.84
N GLU A 81 -16.97 -16.52 6.16
CA GLU A 81 -18.16 -17.10 6.79
C GLU A 81 -17.81 -18.17 7.84
N LYS A 82 -16.73 -18.93 7.61
CA LYS A 82 -16.26 -19.98 8.50
C LYS A 82 -15.25 -19.51 9.56
N ASP A 83 -15.06 -18.20 9.73
CA ASP A 83 -14.14 -17.59 10.71
C ASP A 83 -12.66 -17.99 10.56
N TYR A 84 -12.21 -18.40 9.35
CA TYR A 84 -10.79 -18.65 9.06
C TYR A 84 -10.05 -17.39 8.59
N LEU A 85 -10.78 -16.41 8.09
CA LEU A 85 -10.26 -15.14 7.62
C LEU A 85 -11.14 -14.00 8.13
N GLU A 86 -10.54 -12.99 8.76
CA GLU A 86 -11.26 -11.81 9.21
C GLU A 86 -11.11 -10.68 8.18
N GLU A 87 -12.24 -10.20 7.65
CA GLU A 87 -12.27 -8.95 6.91
C GLU A 87 -12.28 -7.78 7.90
N LYS A 88 -11.33 -6.87 7.74
CA LYS A 88 -11.26 -5.67 8.59
C LYS A 88 -12.19 -4.59 8.03
N GLU A 89 -12.93 -3.94 8.92
CA GLU A 89 -13.78 -2.79 8.58
C GLU A 89 -13.02 -1.72 7.76
N GLY A 90 -13.45 -1.50 6.51
CA GLY A 90 -12.89 -0.51 5.60
C GLY A 90 -11.77 -1.01 4.67
N THR A 91 -11.52 -2.32 4.63
CA THR A 91 -10.66 -2.97 3.62
C THR A 91 -11.46 -4.04 2.91
N ASP A 92 -11.62 -3.94 1.59
CA ASP A 92 -12.26 -4.98 0.79
C ASP A 92 -11.23 -6.08 0.51
N LEU A 93 -11.53 -7.32 0.90
CA LEU A 93 -10.69 -8.46 0.51
C LEU A 93 -10.81 -8.75 -0.99
N PRO A 94 -9.74 -9.25 -1.65
CA PRO A 94 -9.82 -9.64 -3.04
C PRO A 94 -10.79 -10.82 -3.19
N THR A 95 -11.75 -10.69 -4.12
CA THR A 95 -12.68 -11.76 -4.44
C THR A 95 -11.96 -12.86 -5.20
N GLY A 96 -12.16 -14.12 -4.82
CA GLY A 96 -11.53 -15.23 -5.50
C GLY A 96 -11.64 -16.55 -4.76
N LYS A 97 -10.85 -17.51 -5.20
CA LYS A 97 -10.79 -18.85 -4.59
C LYS A 97 -9.37 -19.34 -4.46
N VAL A 98 -9.12 -20.14 -3.43
CA VAL A 98 -7.88 -20.89 -3.26
C VAL A 98 -8.11 -22.31 -3.72
N THR A 99 -7.21 -22.79 -4.58
CA THR A 99 -7.19 -24.19 -5.04
C THR A 99 -6.07 -24.94 -4.35
N TYR A 100 -6.39 -26.10 -3.77
CA TYR A 100 -5.42 -27.05 -3.28
C TYR A 100 -4.99 -27.99 -4.41
N ASN A 101 -3.71 -27.99 -4.73
CA ASN A 101 -3.11 -28.93 -5.68
C ASN A 101 -2.14 -29.86 -4.94
N SER A 102 -2.33 -31.17 -5.11
CA SER A 102 -1.41 -32.20 -4.63
C SER A 102 -0.96 -33.02 -5.82
N ASN A 103 0.35 -33.10 -6.06
CA ASN A 103 0.89 -33.99 -7.08
C ASN A 103 1.23 -35.33 -6.40
N PRO A 104 0.45 -36.41 -6.56
CA PRO A 104 0.60 -37.64 -5.77
C PRO A 104 1.93 -38.41 -5.97
N GLY A 105 2.83 -37.93 -6.83
CA GLY A 105 4.17 -38.48 -7.08
C GLY A 105 5.34 -37.67 -6.51
N GLU A 106 5.09 -36.46 -6.01
CA GLU A 106 6.07 -35.57 -5.40
C GLU A 106 5.49 -35.08 -4.07
N ASP A 107 6.28 -35.00 -2.99
CA ASP A 107 5.82 -34.49 -1.69
C ASP A 107 5.58 -32.96 -1.73
N GLU A 108 5.00 -32.46 -2.82
CA GLU A 108 4.76 -31.06 -3.14
C GLU A 108 3.24 -30.81 -3.16
N TYR A 109 2.83 -29.86 -2.33
CA TYR A 109 1.46 -29.37 -2.25
C TYR A 109 1.48 -27.85 -2.36
N SER A 110 0.56 -27.30 -3.14
CA SER A 110 0.38 -25.85 -3.28
C SER A 110 -1.04 -25.44 -2.93
N PHE A 111 -1.16 -24.25 -2.35
CA PHE A 111 -2.41 -23.50 -2.22
C PHE A 111 -2.23 -22.29 -3.10
N GLU A 112 -3.04 -22.17 -4.15
CA GLU A 112 -2.92 -21.09 -5.13
C GLU A 112 -4.20 -20.28 -5.14
N PHE A 113 -4.08 -19.00 -4.81
CA PHE A 113 -5.17 -18.06 -4.98
C PHE A 113 -5.37 -17.71 -6.46
N SER A 114 -6.63 -17.67 -6.88
CA SER A 114 -7.06 -17.14 -8.18
C SER A 114 -8.14 -16.10 -7.94
N GLU A 115 -7.91 -14.89 -8.45
CA GLU A 115 -8.92 -13.84 -8.46
C GLU A 115 -10.19 -14.33 -9.18
N GLY A 116 -11.34 -14.03 -8.57
CA GLY A 116 -12.66 -14.21 -9.13
C GLY A 116 -12.96 -13.04 -10.06
N SER A 117 -13.44 -13.36 -11.27
CA SER A 117 -13.93 -12.37 -12.23
C SER A 117 -15.22 -11.71 -11.77
#